data_AF-A0A1F4G3H0-F1
#
_entry.id   AF-A0A1F4G3H0-F1
#
_cell.length_a   1.000
_cell.length_b   1.000
_cell.length_c   1.000
_cell.angle_alpha   90.00
_cell.angle_beta   90.00
_cell.angle_gamma   90.00
#
_symmetry.space_group_name_H-M   'P 1'
#
loop_
_entity.id
_entity.type
_entity.pdbx_description
1 polymer ?
#
loop_
_entity_poly.entity_id
_entity_poly.type
_entity_poly.pdbx_seq_one_letter_code
_entity_poly.pdbx_strand_id
1 'polypeptide(L)'
;MRTHPSQLRDRLVSLITALVPEKGRFRTLAAKSQLTEDAWRGMWYDRQRASVYMIEFAAREWPQHAFWLATGVTDQRAGHSAPPTVDPFPEQRLPERLRATEFFKQAIKVRDLAAAGTDVPLVEKALLDQLAEARLQEQAQLDKGSDERLAVAAAFDEIATRPMASSGGKPSALLTLLERLQSERGWPDAKMAEELGLSLDQYKASRYGGEPLATWAARARLLDRWGYDRVRDAIMGLVAIDQSSKRQ
;
A
#
# COMPACT_ATOMS: atom_id res chain seq x y z
N MET A 1 -14.33 -13.99 3.95
CA MET A 1 -13.88 -13.14 2.84
C MET A 1 -14.04 -11.69 3.26
N ARG A 2 -12.98 -10.87 3.19
CA ARG A 2 -13.12 -9.41 3.31
C ARG A 2 -13.77 -8.93 2.02
N THR A 3 -15.02 -8.52 2.08
CA THR A 3 -15.76 -8.01 0.93
C THR A 3 -15.46 -6.52 0.77
N HIS A 4 -15.17 -6.07 -0.44
CA HIS A 4 -15.05 -4.64 -0.72
C HIS A 4 -16.47 -4.03 -0.73
N PRO A 5 -16.82 -3.14 0.22
CA PRO A 5 -18.14 -2.52 0.25
C PRO A 5 -18.35 -1.62 -0.96
N SER A 6 -19.25 -2.02 -1.86
CA SER A 6 -19.52 -1.32 -3.12
C SER A 6 -20.47 -0.12 -2.96
N GLN A 7 -21.41 -0.19 -2.02
CA GLN A 7 -22.36 0.89 -1.77
C GLN A 7 -21.89 1.82 -0.65
N LEU A 8 -22.32 3.09 -0.71
CA LEU A 8 -21.98 4.12 0.28
C LEU A 8 -22.44 3.75 1.69
N ARG A 9 -23.63 3.15 1.82
CA ARG A 9 -24.14 2.63 3.10
C ARG A 9 -23.18 1.60 3.68
N ASP A 10 -22.79 0.61 2.89
CA ASP A 10 -21.93 -0.48 3.37
C ASP A 10 -20.57 0.06 3.82
N ARG A 11 -20.02 1.04 3.10
CA ARG A 11 -18.80 1.75 3.52
C ARG A 11 -18.97 2.45 4.85
N LEU A 12 -20.07 3.18 5.02
CA LEU A 12 -20.38 3.86 6.28
C LEU A 12 -20.55 2.87 7.45
N VAL A 13 -21.22 1.74 7.22
CA VAL A 13 -21.35 0.66 8.20
C VAL A 13 -19.99 0.06 8.55
N SER A 14 -19.15 -0.24 7.57
CA SER A 14 -17.79 -0.75 7.79
C SER A 14 -16.93 0.24 8.60
N LEU A 15 -17.03 1.52 8.29
CA LEU A 15 -16.32 2.59 8.99
C LEU A 15 -16.72 2.67 10.47
N ILE A 16 -18.03 2.74 10.72
CA ILE A 16 -18.58 2.81 12.07
C ILE A 16 -18.26 1.52 12.86
N THR A 17 -18.31 0.36 12.20
CA THR A 17 -17.94 -0.92 12.82
C THR A 17 -16.49 -0.90 13.30
N ALA A 18 -15.59 -0.32 12.51
CA ALA A 18 -14.17 -0.26 12.82
C ALA A 18 -13.83 0.76 13.91
N LEU A 19 -14.53 1.89 13.95
CA LEU A 19 -14.11 3.06 14.74
C LEU A 19 -14.98 3.35 15.96
N VAL A 20 -16.18 2.76 16.03
CA VAL A 20 -17.12 2.99 17.15
C VAL A 20 -17.39 1.68 17.89
N PRO A 21 -17.18 1.66 19.23
CA PRO A 21 -17.50 0.50 20.06
C PRO A 21 -18.92 0.00 19.80
N GLU A 22 -19.10 -1.32 19.78
CA GLU A 22 -20.39 -1.95 19.51
C GLU A 22 -21.45 -1.55 20.54
N LYS A 23 -21.09 -1.63 21.83
CA LYS A 23 -21.98 -1.25 22.93
C LYS A 23 -22.20 0.26 22.93
N GLY A 24 -23.47 0.67 22.76
CA GLY A 24 -23.85 2.08 22.79
C GLY A 24 -23.49 2.88 21.54
N ARG A 25 -23.08 2.23 20.45
CA ARG A 25 -22.69 2.85 19.17
C ARG A 25 -23.62 3.98 18.72
N PHE A 26 -24.92 3.70 18.64
CA PHE A 26 -25.90 4.66 18.13
C PHE A 26 -26.06 5.87 19.05
N ARG A 27 -26.01 5.66 20.36
CA ARG A 27 -26.01 6.73 21.36
C ARG A 27 -24.79 7.63 21.21
N THR A 28 -23.60 7.04 21.05
CA THR A 28 -22.34 7.77 20.83
C THR A 28 -22.40 8.60 19.54
N LEU A 29 -22.89 8.00 18.45
CA LEU A 29 -23.03 8.71 17.18
C LEU A 29 -24.03 9.85 17.27
N ALA A 30 -25.20 9.62 17.90
CA ALA A 30 -26.22 10.65 18.08
C ALA A 30 -25.69 11.85 18.88
N ALA A 31 -24.98 11.58 19.99
CA ALA A 31 -24.40 12.62 20.84
C ALA A 31 -23.39 13.51 20.10
N LYS A 32 -22.65 12.98 19.12
CA LYS A 32 -21.63 13.73 18.37
C LYS A 32 -22.15 14.39 17.10
N SER A 33 -23.17 13.82 16.46
CA SER A 33 -23.60 14.20 15.10
C SER A 33 -24.81 15.13 15.03
N GLN A 34 -25.45 15.42 16.16
CA GLN A 34 -26.75 16.10 16.22
C GLN A 34 -27.89 15.34 15.48
N LEU A 35 -27.68 14.07 15.16
CA LEU A 35 -28.69 13.17 14.59
C LEU A 35 -29.29 12.28 15.69
N THR A 36 -30.47 11.72 15.45
CA THR A 36 -31.11 10.81 16.42
C THR A 36 -30.50 9.40 16.35
N GLU A 37 -30.61 8.64 17.45
CA GLU A 37 -30.22 7.23 17.44
C GLU A 37 -31.00 6.43 16.39
N ASP A 38 -32.30 6.74 16.22
CA ASP A 38 -33.17 6.07 15.27
C ASP A 38 -32.76 6.33 13.83
N ALA A 39 -32.27 7.52 13.50
CA ALA A 39 -31.72 7.79 12.17
C ALA A 39 -30.50 6.88 11.89
N TRP A 40 -29.57 6.78 12.86
CA TRP A 40 -28.41 5.90 12.74
C TRP A 40 -28.79 4.42 12.64
N ARG A 41 -29.77 3.95 13.45
CA ARG A 41 -30.31 2.59 13.37
C ARG A 41 -31.01 2.33 12.03
N GLY A 42 -31.78 3.30 11.54
CA GLY A 42 -32.49 3.24 10.27
C GLY A 42 -31.53 3.01 9.11
N MET A 43 -30.44 3.80 9.05
CA MET A 43 -29.38 3.60 8.06
C MET A 43 -28.67 2.25 8.25
N TRP A 44 -28.31 1.92 9.49
CA TRP A 44 -27.60 0.68 9.81
C TRP A 44 -28.35 -0.58 9.38
N TYR A 45 -29.65 -0.66 9.63
CA TYR A 45 -30.50 -1.80 9.29
C TYR A 45 -31.18 -1.70 7.91
N ASP A 46 -30.68 -0.81 7.04
CA ASP A 46 -31.18 -0.61 5.66
C ASP A 46 -32.65 -0.19 5.55
N ARG A 47 -33.18 0.44 6.60
CA ARG A 47 -34.53 1.01 6.61
C ARG A 47 -34.55 2.43 6.02
N GLN A 48 -33.39 3.07 5.94
CA GLN A 48 -33.21 4.41 5.40
C GLN A 48 -31.88 4.50 4.65
N ARG A 49 -31.83 5.27 3.56
CA ARG A 49 -30.58 5.59 2.89
C ARG A 49 -29.69 6.47 3.78
N ALA A 50 -28.37 6.32 3.66
CA ALA A 50 -27.42 7.22 4.31
C ALA A 50 -27.69 8.67 3.87
N SER A 51 -27.89 9.57 4.83
CA SER A 51 -28.15 10.98 4.55
C SER A 51 -26.86 11.77 4.36
N VAL A 52 -26.94 12.91 3.68
CA VAL A 52 -25.81 13.84 3.53
C VAL A 52 -25.20 14.25 4.86
N TYR A 53 -26.02 14.44 5.90
CA TYR A 53 -25.56 14.79 7.25
C TYR A 53 -24.78 13.66 7.94
N MET A 54 -25.17 12.39 7.73
CA MET A 54 -24.41 11.25 8.26
C MET A 54 -23.03 11.13 7.59
N ILE A 55 -23.00 11.37 6.28
CA ILE A 55 -21.77 11.32 5.48
C ILE A 55 -20.86 12.48 5.88
N GLU A 56 -21.40 13.69 5.97
CA GLU A 56 -20.65 14.87 6.43
C GLU A 56 -20.08 14.65 7.83
N PHE A 57 -20.90 14.18 8.77
CA PHE A 57 -20.44 13.86 10.12
C PHE A 57 -19.26 12.88 10.10
N ALA A 58 -19.41 11.75 9.41
CA ALA A 58 -18.36 10.72 9.34
C ALA A 58 -17.08 11.23 8.67
N ALA A 59 -17.22 12.01 7.57
CA ALA A 59 -16.10 12.60 6.86
C ALA A 59 -15.35 13.66 7.70
N ARG A 60 -16.02 14.29 8.66
CA ARG A 60 -15.40 15.29 9.55
C ARG A 60 -14.81 14.69 10.82
N GLU A 61 -15.47 13.69 11.39
CA GLU A 61 -14.98 12.97 12.57
C GLU A 61 -13.73 12.13 12.22
N TRP A 62 -13.74 11.52 11.03
CA TRP A 62 -12.67 10.65 10.53
C TRP A 62 -12.20 11.08 9.12
N PRO A 63 -11.54 12.25 9.01
CA PRO A 63 -11.22 12.84 7.71
C PRO A 63 -10.24 12.01 6.88
N GLN A 64 -9.41 11.20 7.51
CA GLN A 64 -8.53 10.27 6.80
C GLN A 64 -9.31 9.22 6.00
N HIS A 65 -10.58 8.96 6.33
CA HIS A 65 -11.44 8.01 5.62
C HIS A 65 -12.46 8.66 4.69
N ALA A 66 -12.52 9.99 4.61
CA ALA A 66 -13.55 10.73 3.88
C ALA A 66 -13.56 10.42 2.37
N PHE A 67 -12.38 10.42 1.74
CA PHE A 67 -12.23 10.09 0.32
C PHE A 67 -12.70 8.67 0.04
N TRP A 68 -12.24 7.68 0.81
CA TRP A 68 -12.66 6.29 0.68
C TRP A 68 -14.16 6.10 0.91
N LEU A 69 -14.73 6.78 1.92
CA LEU A 69 -16.17 6.74 2.19
C LEU A 69 -16.96 7.19 0.96
N ALA A 70 -16.54 8.27 0.31
CA ALA A 70 -17.21 8.79 -0.87
C ALA A 70 -17.00 7.93 -2.13
N THR A 71 -15.74 7.56 -2.43
CA THR A 71 -15.35 7.00 -3.72
C THR A 71 -15.24 5.47 -3.74
N GLY A 72 -15.03 4.85 -2.57
CA GLY A 72 -14.73 3.43 -2.44
C GLY A 72 -13.28 3.05 -2.78
N VAL A 73 -12.43 4.01 -3.16
CA VAL A 73 -11.00 3.80 -3.40
C VAL A 73 -10.16 4.59 -2.40
N THR A 74 -8.90 4.23 -2.24
CA THR A 74 -7.96 4.88 -1.32
C THR A 74 -6.88 5.66 -2.07
N ASP A 75 -6.31 6.63 -1.37
CA ASP A 75 -5.07 7.33 -1.74
C ASP A 75 -4.25 7.48 -0.45
N GLN A 76 -3.73 6.36 0.04
CA GLN A 76 -3.03 6.25 1.31
C GLN A 76 -1.77 7.12 1.30
N ARG A 77 -1.14 7.35 0.15
CA ARG A 77 -0.01 8.30 0.05
C ARG A 77 -0.42 9.72 0.39
N ALA A 78 -1.59 10.18 -0.04
CA ALA A 78 -2.11 11.47 0.39
C ALA A 78 -2.64 11.49 1.83
N GLY A 79 -2.77 10.33 2.48
CA GLY A 79 -3.35 10.16 3.82
C GLY A 79 -4.83 9.76 3.81
N HIS A 80 -5.35 9.35 2.65
CA HIS A 80 -6.72 8.91 2.48
C HIS A 80 -6.81 7.38 2.50
N SER A 81 -7.22 6.80 3.62
CA SER A 81 -7.18 5.36 3.85
C SER A 81 -8.58 4.76 4.02
N ALA A 82 -8.68 3.44 3.82
CA ALA A 82 -9.83 2.65 4.27
C ALA A 82 -9.70 2.36 5.77
N PRO A 83 -10.82 2.09 6.50
CA PRO A 83 -10.75 1.68 7.89
C PRO A 83 -9.94 0.38 8.09
N PRO A 84 -9.43 0.09 9.30
CA PRO A 84 -8.56 -1.07 9.55
C PRO A 84 -9.15 -2.43 9.15
N THR A 85 -10.48 -2.56 9.15
CA THR A 85 -11.20 -3.80 8.86
C THR A 85 -11.46 -4.05 7.36
N VAL A 86 -11.18 -3.06 6.50
CA VAL A 86 -11.44 -3.12 5.05
C VAL A 86 -10.14 -3.03 4.29
N ASP A 87 -9.89 -3.95 3.37
CA ASP A 87 -8.70 -3.90 2.53
C ASP A 87 -8.74 -2.68 1.61
N PRO A 88 -7.64 -1.89 1.55
CA PRO A 88 -7.55 -0.76 0.65
C PRO A 88 -7.51 -1.21 -0.82
N PHE A 89 -7.87 -0.30 -1.72
CA PHE A 89 -7.87 -0.53 -3.16
C PHE A 89 -7.67 0.81 -3.87
N PRO A 90 -6.83 0.92 -4.91
CA PRO A 90 -6.15 -0.16 -5.65
C PRO A 90 -4.80 -0.60 -5.07
N GLU A 91 -4.39 0.00 -3.97
CA GLU A 91 -3.06 -0.11 -3.39
C GLU A 91 -3.01 -1.09 -2.21
N GLN A 92 -1.81 -1.59 -1.91
CA GLN A 92 -1.56 -2.37 -0.69
C GLN A 92 -1.70 -1.48 0.55
N ARG A 93 -2.00 -2.11 1.70
CA ARG A 93 -2.09 -1.38 2.98
C ARG A 93 -0.74 -0.78 3.35
N LEU A 94 -0.74 0.54 3.54
CA LEU A 94 0.36 1.28 4.14
C LEU A 94 0.10 1.50 5.63
N PRO A 95 1.15 1.79 6.42
CA PRO A 95 0.98 2.33 7.76
C PRO A 95 0.10 3.59 7.73
N GLU A 96 -0.63 3.84 8.82
CA GLU A 96 -1.46 5.03 8.93
C GLU A 96 -0.60 6.31 8.86
N ARG A 97 -1.06 7.28 8.06
CA ARG A 97 -0.43 8.60 7.89
C ARG A 97 -0.91 9.55 8.98
N LEU A 98 -0.37 9.38 10.19
CA LEU A 98 -0.80 10.13 11.37
C LEU A 98 -0.70 11.65 11.14
N ARG A 99 0.36 12.13 10.46
CA ARG A 99 0.54 13.56 10.18
C ARG A 99 -0.52 14.10 9.23
N ALA A 100 -0.94 13.30 8.24
CA ALA A 100 -2.05 13.68 7.37
C ALA A 100 -3.38 13.76 8.14
N THR A 101 -3.66 12.80 9.03
CA THR A 101 -4.87 12.82 9.87
C THR A 101 -4.91 14.05 10.77
N GLU A 102 -3.80 14.39 11.44
CA GLU A 102 -3.67 15.60 12.26
C GLU A 102 -3.89 16.86 11.44
N PHE A 103 -3.24 16.95 10.27
CA PHE A 103 -3.41 18.07 9.34
C PHE A 103 -4.87 18.25 8.93
N PHE A 104 -5.58 17.19 8.52
CA PHE A 104 -6.98 17.32 8.09
C PHE A 104 -7.89 17.81 9.22
N LYS A 105 -7.71 17.31 10.45
CA LYS A 105 -8.47 17.77 11.62
C LYS A 105 -8.23 19.25 11.91
N GLN A 106 -6.97 19.68 11.86
CA GLN A 106 -6.62 21.09 12.06
C GLN A 106 -7.16 21.98 10.94
N ALA A 107 -7.10 21.52 9.68
CA ALA A 107 -7.64 22.25 8.53
C ALA A 107 -9.17 22.44 8.65
N ILE A 108 -9.90 21.41 9.09
CA ILE A 108 -11.34 21.51 9.35
C ILE A 108 -11.62 22.54 10.45
N LYS A 109 -10.88 22.49 11.56
CA LYS A 109 -11.01 23.45 12.67
C LYS A 109 -10.75 24.90 12.21
N VAL A 110 -9.65 25.15 11.51
CA VAL A 110 -9.30 26.47 10.98
C VAL A 110 -10.38 26.99 10.01
N ARG A 111 -10.90 26.12 9.14
CA ARG A 111 -11.99 26.46 8.23
C ARG A 111 -13.29 26.78 8.99
N ASP A 112 -13.64 26.04 10.03
CA ASP A 112 -14.82 26.31 10.86
C ASP A 112 -14.75 27.67 11.55
N LEU A 113 -13.59 28.00 12.13
CA LEU A 113 -13.34 29.30 12.75
C LEU A 113 -13.52 30.44 11.74
N ALA A 114 -12.93 30.29 10.55
CA ALA A 114 -13.06 31.28 9.47
C ALA A 114 -14.51 31.42 8.99
N ALA A 115 -15.23 30.30 8.81
CA ALA A 115 -16.62 30.30 8.36
C ALA A 115 -17.58 30.92 9.39
N ALA A 116 -17.26 30.83 10.69
CA ALA A 116 -18.01 31.47 11.76
C ALA A 116 -17.76 32.99 11.84
N GLY A 117 -16.95 33.58 10.94
CA GLY A 117 -16.56 34.98 11.00
C GLY A 117 -15.62 35.30 12.16
N THR A 118 -15.02 34.28 12.78
CA THR A 118 -14.02 34.47 13.84
C THR A 118 -12.66 34.71 13.21
N ASP A 119 -11.92 35.70 13.71
CA ASP A 119 -10.52 35.84 13.37
C ASP A 119 -9.76 34.59 13.82
N VAL A 120 -9.27 33.81 12.86
CA VAL A 120 -8.53 32.59 13.15
C VAL A 120 -7.23 32.97 13.88
N PRO A 121 -7.01 32.47 15.12
CA PRO A 121 -5.81 32.80 15.87
C PRO A 121 -4.54 32.39 15.12
N LEU A 122 -3.49 33.23 15.22
CA LEU A 122 -2.22 32.97 14.54
C LEU A 122 -1.62 31.61 14.92
N VAL A 123 -1.81 31.18 16.17
CA VAL A 123 -1.34 29.87 16.66
C VAL A 123 -2.00 28.72 15.90
N GLU A 124 -3.29 28.83 15.57
CA GLU A 124 -4.02 27.79 14.84
C GLU A 124 -3.56 27.70 13.38
N LYS A 125 -3.24 28.84 12.76
CA LYS A 125 -2.64 28.92 11.42
C LYS A 125 -1.21 28.37 11.41
N ALA A 126 -0.38 28.79 12.36
CA ALA A 126 0.98 28.31 12.50
C ALA A 126 1.04 26.78 12.73
N LEU A 127 0.12 26.24 13.54
CA LEU A 127 0.00 24.80 13.72
C LEU A 127 -0.42 24.10 12.41
N LEU A 128 -1.36 24.67 11.65
CA LEU A 128 -1.75 24.13 10.36
C LEU A 128 -0.56 24.05 9.38
N ASP A 129 0.26 25.11 9.32
CA ASP A 129 1.45 25.17 8.49
C ASP A 129 2.51 24.13 8.92
N GLN A 130 2.74 24.00 10.23
CA GLN A 130 3.63 22.97 10.78
C GLN A 130 3.17 21.55 10.43
N LEU A 131 1.86 21.28 10.53
CA LEU A 131 1.30 19.98 10.18
C LEU A 131 1.32 19.73 8.66
N ALA A 132 1.19 20.77 7.84
CA ALA A 132 1.33 20.67 6.39
C ALA A 132 2.74 20.22 6.01
N GLU A 133 3.76 20.85 6.61
CA GLU A 133 5.16 20.47 6.42
C GLU A 133 5.45 19.04 6.91
N ALA A 134 4.98 18.70 8.13
CA ALA A 134 5.15 17.36 8.68
C ALA A 134 4.50 16.27 7.80
N ARG A 135 3.34 16.56 7.19
CA ARG A 135 2.66 15.65 6.24
C ARG A 135 3.49 15.42 4.97
N LEU A 136 4.12 16.47 4.44
CA LEU A 136 5.00 16.38 3.26
C LEU A 136 6.25 15.55 3.57
N GLN A 137 6.86 15.76 4.74
CA GLN A 137 8.02 14.98 5.18
C GLN A 137 7.69 13.49 5.35
N GLU A 138 6.55 13.18 5.98
CA GLU A 138 6.05 11.80 6.11
C GLU A 138 5.81 11.18 4.72
N GLN A 139 5.40 11.96 3.71
CA GLN A 139 5.20 11.47 2.35
C GLN A 139 6.52 11.11 1.69
N ALA A 140 7.50 12.02 1.78
CA ALA A 140 8.83 11.83 1.21
C ALA A 140 9.54 10.60 1.80
N GLN A 141 9.28 10.26 3.06
CA GLN A 141 9.80 9.04 3.68
C GLN A 141 9.21 7.77 3.04
N LEU A 142 7.91 7.76 2.75
CA LEU A 142 7.26 6.64 2.06
C LEU A 142 7.70 6.53 0.60
N ASP A 143 7.90 7.67 -0.08
CA ASP A 143 8.36 7.70 -1.47
C ASP A 143 9.77 7.10 -1.60
N LYS A 144 10.69 7.40 -0.68
CA LYS A 144 12.02 6.76 -0.63
C LYS A 144 11.95 5.22 -0.54
N GLY A 145 11.03 4.69 0.27
CA GLY A 145 10.81 3.24 0.35
C GLY A 145 10.18 2.65 -0.93
N SER A 146 9.39 3.44 -1.65
CA SER A 146 8.84 3.06 -2.95
C SER A 146 9.90 3.04 -4.05
N ASP A 147 10.82 4.01 -4.04
CA ASP A 147 11.93 4.09 -4.99
C ASP A 147 12.84 2.88 -4.86
N GLU A 148 13.09 2.41 -3.63
CA GLU A 148 13.82 1.16 -3.41
C GLU A 148 13.09 -0.04 -4.04
N ARG A 149 11.76 -0.14 -3.86
CA ARG A 149 10.99 -1.24 -4.47
C ARG A 149 10.97 -1.17 -5.99
N LEU A 150 10.85 0.03 -6.55
CA LEU A 150 10.89 0.24 -8.00
C LEU A 150 12.28 -0.06 -8.56
N ALA A 151 13.35 0.33 -7.86
CA ALA A 151 14.72 0.00 -8.20
C ALA A 151 14.97 -1.51 -8.15
N VAL A 152 14.43 -2.21 -7.15
CA VAL A 152 14.51 -3.67 -7.03
C VAL A 152 13.74 -4.35 -8.15
N ALA A 153 12.54 -3.87 -8.50
CA ALA A 153 11.75 -4.39 -9.61
C ALA A 153 12.45 -4.16 -10.96
N ALA A 154 13.04 -2.98 -11.16
CA ALA A 154 13.83 -2.66 -12.36
C ALA A 154 15.11 -3.52 -12.44
N ALA A 155 15.83 -3.68 -11.33
CA ALA A 155 17.00 -4.56 -11.26
C ALA A 155 16.63 -6.03 -11.50
N PHE A 156 15.49 -6.48 -10.96
CA PHE A 156 14.97 -7.82 -11.23
C PHE A 156 14.67 -8.02 -12.71
N ASP A 157 13.99 -7.06 -13.34
CA ASP A 157 13.66 -7.16 -14.75
C ASP A 157 14.92 -7.10 -15.63
N GLU A 158 15.89 -6.25 -15.31
CA GLU A 158 17.19 -6.23 -15.98
C GLU A 158 17.89 -7.60 -15.87
N ILE A 159 18.00 -8.16 -14.66
CA ILE A 159 18.62 -9.46 -14.43
C ILE A 159 17.88 -10.56 -15.20
N ALA A 160 16.55 -10.53 -15.24
CA ALA A 160 15.73 -11.56 -15.87
C ALA A 160 15.63 -11.45 -17.40
N THR A 161 15.89 -10.26 -17.97
CA THR A 161 15.78 -9.99 -19.41
C THR A 161 17.11 -9.94 -20.14
N ARG A 162 18.22 -9.68 -19.44
CA ARG A 162 19.51 -9.42 -20.06
C ARG A 162 20.09 -10.70 -20.70
N PRO A 163 20.26 -10.73 -22.04
CA PRO A 163 20.99 -11.81 -22.68
C PRO A 163 22.48 -11.72 -22.30
N MET A 164 23.11 -12.86 -22.07
CA MET A 164 24.55 -12.93 -21.77
C MET A 164 25.38 -12.30 -22.89
N ALA A 165 26.26 -11.34 -22.56
CA ALA A 165 27.37 -10.97 -23.44
C ALA A 165 28.46 -12.03 -23.29
N SER A 166 28.97 -12.52 -24.42
CA SER A 166 29.94 -13.63 -24.52
C SER A 166 31.35 -13.33 -24.00
N SER A 167 31.53 -12.42 -23.05
CA SER A 167 32.86 -12.01 -22.58
C SER A 167 33.11 -12.39 -21.12
N GLY A 168 33.91 -13.45 -20.93
CA GLY A 168 34.83 -13.58 -19.79
C GLY A 168 34.26 -14.17 -18.51
N GLY A 169 34.10 -15.49 -18.45
CA GLY A 169 34.29 -16.36 -17.26
C GLY A 169 33.43 -16.14 -16.00
N LYS A 170 32.70 -15.03 -15.85
CA LYS A 170 31.85 -14.75 -14.68
C LYS A 170 30.42 -15.27 -14.92
N PRO A 171 29.80 -15.93 -13.92
CA PRO A 171 28.42 -16.36 -14.01
C PRO A 171 27.48 -15.15 -14.17
N SER A 172 26.40 -15.33 -14.95
CA SER A 172 25.41 -14.27 -15.16
C SER A 172 24.72 -13.91 -13.85
N ALA A 173 24.30 -12.65 -13.69
CA ALA A 173 23.53 -12.24 -12.50
C ALA A 173 22.25 -13.08 -12.33
N LEU A 174 21.65 -13.55 -13.44
CA LEU A 174 20.50 -14.44 -13.43
C LEU A 174 20.85 -15.83 -12.90
N LEU A 175 21.98 -16.40 -13.34
CA LEU A 175 22.49 -17.68 -12.87
C LEU A 175 22.75 -17.63 -11.37
N THR A 176 23.46 -16.60 -10.89
CA THR A 176 23.76 -16.44 -9.46
C THR A 176 22.49 -16.24 -8.63
N LEU A 177 21.50 -15.50 -9.14
CA LEU A 177 20.20 -15.35 -8.49
C LEU A 177 19.46 -16.69 -8.36
N LEU A 178 19.35 -17.44 -9.47
CA LEU A 178 18.65 -18.72 -9.50
C LEU A 178 19.34 -19.78 -8.64
N GLU A 179 20.67 -19.85 -8.66
CA GLU A 179 21.46 -20.75 -7.82
C GLU A 179 21.26 -20.47 -6.34
N ARG A 180 21.31 -19.19 -5.95
CA ARG A 180 21.08 -18.78 -4.57
C ARG A 180 19.68 -19.19 -4.11
N LEU A 181 18.65 -18.81 -4.85
CA LEU A 181 17.26 -19.12 -4.49
C LEU A 181 16.97 -20.63 -4.45
N GLN A 182 17.58 -21.39 -5.37
CA GLN A 182 17.46 -22.84 -5.41
C GLN A 182 18.17 -23.50 -4.22
N SER A 183 19.39 -23.08 -3.91
CA SER A 183 20.22 -23.64 -2.83
C SER A 183 19.57 -23.43 -1.45
N GLU A 184 18.96 -22.26 -1.20
CA GLU A 184 18.23 -21.97 0.03
C GLU A 184 17.05 -22.93 0.28
N ARG A 185 16.47 -23.49 -0.79
CA ARG A 185 15.37 -24.45 -0.72
C ARG A 185 15.82 -25.90 -0.86
N GLY A 186 17.09 -26.15 -1.18
CA GLY A 186 17.61 -27.48 -1.50
C GLY A 186 16.89 -28.14 -2.68
N TRP A 187 16.40 -27.35 -3.65
CA TRP A 187 15.59 -27.89 -4.75
C TRP A 187 16.47 -28.41 -5.89
N PRO A 188 16.18 -29.59 -6.46
CA PRO A 188 16.80 -30.01 -7.72
C PRO A 188 16.29 -29.16 -8.89
N ASP A 189 17.02 -29.16 -10.01
CA ASP A 189 16.68 -28.37 -11.21
C ASP A 189 15.27 -28.66 -11.74
N ALA A 190 14.84 -29.93 -11.70
CA ALA A 190 13.51 -30.34 -12.10
C ALA A 190 12.41 -29.66 -11.28
N LYS A 191 12.61 -29.58 -9.95
CA LYS A 191 11.66 -28.93 -9.05
C LYS A 191 11.67 -27.42 -9.22
N MET A 192 12.83 -26.82 -9.46
CA MET A 192 12.92 -25.40 -9.78
C MET A 192 12.17 -25.06 -11.07
N ALA A 193 12.36 -25.86 -12.12
CA ALA A 193 11.68 -25.69 -13.40
C ALA A 193 10.15 -25.79 -13.27
N GLU A 194 9.67 -26.81 -12.56
CA GLU A 194 8.25 -27.01 -12.26
C GLU A 194 7.63 -25.79 -11.56
N GLU A 195 8.30 -25.29 -10.52
CA GLU A 195 7.79 -24.15 -9.74
C GLU A 195 7.80 -22.84 -10.52
N LEU A 196 8.72 -22.69 -11.46
CA LEU A 196 8.73 -21.56 -12.40
C LEU A 196 7.76 -21.75 -13.58
N GLY A 197 7.14 -22.92 -13.73
CA GLY A 197 6.28 -23.22 -14.88
C GLY A 197 7.03 -23.35 -16.20
N LEU A 198 8.30 -23.76 -16.13
CA LEU A 198 9.17 -23.95 -17.29
C LEU A 198 9.42 -25.44 -17.50
N SER A 199 9.70 -25.86 -18.73
CA SER A 199 10.29 -27.17 -18.96
C SER A 199 11.72 -27.21 -18.39
N LEU A 200 12.22 -28.42 -18.09
CA LEU A 200 13.60 -28.57 -17.59
C LEU A 200 14.62 -28.01 -18.59
N ASP A 201 14.37 -28.15 -19.89
CA ASP A 201 15.26 -27.64 -20.94
C ASP A 201 15.21 -26.11 -21.01
N GLN A 202 14.02 -25.51 -20.91
CA GLN A 202 13.85 -24.05 -20.85
C GLN A 202 14.54 -23.46 -19.61
N TYR A 203 14.42 -24.13 -18.46
CA TYR A 203 15.09 -23.74 -17.24
C TYR A 203 16.62 -23.82 -17.39
N LYS A 204 17.14 -24.92 -17.95
CA LYS A 204 18.58 -25.08 -18.21
C LYS A 204 19.10 -24.09 -19.24
N ALA A 205 18.33 -23.75 -20.26
CA ALA A 205 18.67 -22.71 -21.23
C ALA A 205 18.74 -21.31 -20.59
N SER A 206 17.77 -20.99 -19.72
CA SER A 206 17.79 -19.74 -18.96
C SER A 206 18.92 -19.67 -17.94
N ARG A 207 19.25 -20.83 -17.33
CA ARG A 207 20.27 -20.93 -16.30
C ARG A 207 21.69 -20.95 -16.85
N TYR A 208 21.96 -21.83 -17.82
CA TYR A 208 23.30 -22.10 -18.33
C TYR A 208 23.51 -21.63 -19.77
N GLY A 209 22.44 -21.55 -20.56
CA GLY A 209 22.48 -21.13 -21.98
C GLY A 209 22.49 -19.62 -22.19
N GLY A 210 22.29 -18.83 -21.14
CA GLY A 210 22.29 -17.37 -21.21
C GLY A 210 21.03 -16.77 -21.85
N GLU A 211 19.97 -17.56 -21.98
CA GLU A 211 18.67 -17.07 -22.43
C GLU A 211 17.97 -16.27 -21.32
N PRO A 212 17.20 -15.23 -21.66
CA PRO A 212 16.33 -14.55 -20.72
C PRO A 212 15.31 -15.51 -20.11
N LEU A 213 14.86 -15.21 -18.89
CA LEU A 213 13.79 -15.96 -18.27
C LEU A 213 12.51 -15.75 -19.09
N ALA A 214 12.10 -16.82 -19.79
CA ALA A 214 11.34 -16.77 -21.04
C ALA A 214 9.97 -16.08 -20.97
N THR A 215 9.35 -15.99 -19.79
CA THR A 215 8.01 -15.40 -19.64
C THR A 215 7.87 -14.55 -18.38
N TRP A 216 7.03 -13.52 -18.47
CA TRP A 216 6.55 -12.77 -17.30
C TRP A 216 5.95 -13.68 -16.22
N ALA A 217 5.24 -14.74 -16.63
CA ALA A 217 4.64 -15.71 -15.72
C ALA A 217 5.70 -16.42 -14.85
N ALA A 218 6.83 -16.82 -15.42
CA ALA A 218 7.91 -17.45 -14.66
C ALA A 218 8.59 -16.47 -13.69
N ARG A 219 8.71 -15.19 -14.08
CA ARG A 219 9.22 -14.11 -13.21
C ARG A 219 8.28 -13.82 -12.03
N ALA A 220 6.97 -13.77 -12.30
CA ALA A 220 5.95 -13.60 -11.26
C ALA A 220 5.94 -14.77 -10.27
N ARG A 221 6.04 -16.01 -10.77
CA ARG A 221 6.12 -17.21 -9.93
C ARG A 221 7.34 -17.23 -9.03
N LEU A 222 8.49 -16.71 -9.48
CA LEU A 222 9.67 -16.57 -8.63
C LEU A 222 9.39 -15.66 -7.42
N LEU A 223 8.70 -14.54 -7.62
CA LEU A 223 8.28 -13.65 -6.53
C LEU A 223 7.26 -14.31 -5.61
N ASP A 224 6.29 -15.04 -6.18
CA ASP A 224 5.24 -15.73 -5.40
C ASP A 224 5.79 -16.88 -4.53
N ARG A 225 6.79 -17.63 -5.02
CA ARG A 225 7.32 -18.82 -4.33
C ARG A 225 8.36 -18.52 -3.26
N TRP A 226 9.16 -17.46 -3.42
CA TRP A 226 10.19 -17.08 -2.45
C TRP A 226 9.78 -15.91 -1.55
N GLY A 227 8.82 -15.09 -2.00
CA GLY A 227 8.41 -13.86 -1.36
C GLY A 227 9.29 -12.68 -1.77
N TYR A 228 8.68 -11.48 -1.82
CA TYR A 228 9.34 -10.25 -2.27
C TYR A 228 10.63 -9.96 -1.52
N ASP A 229 10.63 -10.02 -0.18
CA ASP A 229 11.79 -9.64 0.64
C ASP A 229 13.02 -10.52 0.38
N ARG A 230 12.83 -11.83 0.16
CA ARG A 230 13.95 -12.73 -0.13
C ARG A 230 14.55 -12.48 -1.50
N VAL A 231 13.69 -12.29 -2.50
CA VAL A 231 14.14 -11.98 -3.87
C VAL A 231 14.83 -10.61 -3.88
N ARG A 232 14.30 -9.62 -3.17
CA ARG A 232 14.94 -8.31 -2.95
C ARG A 232 16.34 -8.48 -2.37
N ASP A 233 16.49 -9.18 -1.25
CA ASP A 233 17.77 -9.31 -0.55
C ASP A 233 18.82 -10.03 -1.41
N ALA A 234 18.38 -11.01 -2.21
CA ALA A 234 19.23 -11.67 -3.19
C ALA A 234 19.70 -10.70 -4.29
N ILE A 235 18.80 -9.90 -4.85
CA ILE A 235 19.11 -8.88 -5.88
C ILE A 235 20.04 -7.81 -5.31
N MET A 236 19.76 -7.28 -4.12
CA MET A 236 20.59 -6.25 -3.49
C MET A 236 22.01 -6.76 -3.22
N GLY A 237 22.16 -8.04 -2.86
CA GLY A 237 23.47 -8.68 -2.75
C GLY A 237 24.23 -8.72 -4.08
N LEU A 238 23.55 -8.99 -5.19
CA LEU A 238 24.15 -9.01 -6.53
C LEU A 238 24.57 -7.60 -7.00
N VAL A 239 23.70 -6.60 -6.78
CA VAL A 239 23.97 -5.20 -7.14
C VAL A 239 25.19 -4.66 -6.37
N ALA A 240 25.31 -4.99 -5.07
CA ALA A 240 26.46 -4.58 -4.25
C ALA A 240 27.79 -5.20 -4.72
N ILE A 241 27.78 -6.45 -5.20
CA ILE A 241 28.95 -7.13 -5.76
C ILE A 241 29.40 -6.47 -7.07
N ASP A 242 28.47 -6.14 -7.97
CA ASP A 242 28.79 -5.49 -9.26
C ASP A 242 29.36 -4.07 -9.07
N GLN A 243 28.81 -3.29 -8.14
CA GLN A 243 29.32 -1.95 -7.82
C GLN A 243 30.74 -1.98 -7.22
N SER A 244 31.06 -3.02 -6.44
CA SER A 244 32.40 -3.21 -5.86
C SER A 244 33.43 -3.60 -6.93
N SER A 245 33.01 -4.36 -7.95
CA SER A 245 33.88 -4.79 -9.05
C SER A 245 34.17 -3.67 -10.07
N LYS A 246 33.33 -2.63 -10.14
CA LYS A 246 33.52 -1.44 -11.02
C LYS A 246 34.38 -0.34 -10.41
N ARG A 247 34.69 -0.41 -9.10
CA ARG A 247 35.53 0.58 -8.38
C ARG A 247 36.99 0.15 -8.23
N GLN A 248 37.35 -1.04 -8.68
CA GLN A 248 38.72 -1.56 -8.80
C GLN A 248 39.18 -1.45 -10.25
#